data_AF-A0A8J6XD88-F1
#
_entry.id   AF-A0A8J6XD88-F1
#
_cell.length_a   1.000
_cell.length_b   1.000
_cell.length_c   1.000
_cell.angle_alpha   90.00
_cell.angle_beta   90.00
_cell.angle_gamma   90.00
#
_symmetry.space_group_name_H-M   'P 1'
#
loop_
_entity.id
_entity.type
_entity.pdbx_description
1 polymer ?
#
loop_
_entity_poly.entity_id
_entity_poly.type
_entity_poly.pdbx_seq_one_letter_code
_entity_poly.pdbx_strand_id
1 'polypeptide(L)'
;MSRSKDTDKIKLAEAKFITGESPEDIAVQLGVTRRTIDRWAMDGNWRNLREANSQTNVVPITSRQPKPKTQHPLPAFHSIRHAKIDDLEIIESALSQLHASLPEAEDKSKGALAGAIARLVELRRKLQPETVRELAERAIELGVGPDEFLQELRNAWARRA
;
A
#
# COMPACT_ATOMS: atom_id res chain seq x y z
N MET A 1 -26.47 1.65 29.78
CA MET A 1 -26.92 2.92 29.15
C MET A 1 -25.84 3.56 28.27
N SER A 2 -25.10 2.81 27.45
CA SER A 2 -23.84 3.33 26.84
C SER A 2 -23.83 3.48 25.31
N ARG A 3 -24.80 2.94 24.56
CA ARG A 3 -24.80 3.02 23.08
C ARG A 3 -25.30 4.36 22.51
N SER A 4 -26.10 5.10 23.26
CA SER A 4 -26.70 6.36 22.78
C SER A 4 -25.72 7.54 22.75
N LYS A 5 -24.74 7.56 23.67
CA LYS A 5 -23.78 8.67 23.75
C LYS A 5 -22.78 8.68 22.60
N ASP A 6 -22.45 7.49 22.07
CA ASP A 6 -21.51 7.37 20.96
C ASP A 6 -22.16 7.76 19.62
N THR A 7 -23.45 7.46 19.43
CA THR A 7 -24.18 7.87 18.22
C THR A 7 -24.31 9.39 18.08
N ASP A 8 -24.47 10.11 19.19
CA ASP A 8 -24.57 11.57 19.18
C ASP A 8 -23.22 12.22 18.89
N LYS A 9 -22.13 11.65 19.42
CA LYS A 9 -20.76 12.07 19.12
C LYS A 9 -20.40 11.85 17.65
N ILE A 10 -20.82 10.72 17.08
CA ILE A 10 -20.58 10.40 15.66
C ILE A 10 -21.29 11.42 14.76
N LYS A 11 -22.57 11.73 15.01
CA LYS A 11 -23.31 12.73 14.23
C LYS A 11 -22.71 14.13 14.33
N LEU A 12 -22.25 14.52 15.51
CA LEU A 12 -21.60 15.81 15.71
C LEU A 12 -20.23 15.89 15.02
N ALA A 13 -19.45 14.80 15.07
CA ALA A 13 -18.19 14.66 14.35
C ALA A 13 -18.39 14.72 12.83
N GLU A 14 -19.41 14.05 12.31
CA GLU A 14 -19.77 14.02 10.89
C GLU A 14 -20.06 15.43 10.36
N ALA A 15 -20.95 16.17 11.04
CA ALA A 15 -21.29 17.52 10.64
C ALA A 15 -20.05 18.43 10.59
N LYS A 16 -19.20 18.38 11.62
CA LYS A 16 -17.96 19.17 11.70
C LYS A 16 -16.94 18.79 10.63
N PHE A 17 -16.78 17.49 10.40
CA PHE A 17 -15.89 16.96 9.38
C PHE A 17 -16.32 17.40 7.98
N ILE A 18 -17.62 17.34 7.68
CA ILE A 18 -18.20 17.76 6.41
C ILE A 18 -18.08 19.29 6.23
N THR A 19 -18.22 20.08 7.30
CA THR A 19 -18.01 21.56 7.25
C THR A 19 -16.57 21.97 7.06
N GLY A 20 -15.63 21.04 7.22
CA GLY A 20 -14.23 21.22 6.82
C GLY A 20 -13.22 21.30 7.96
N GLU A 21 -13.64 21.10 9.21
CA GLU A 21 -12.77 21.09 10.38
C GLU A 21 -11.78 19.92 10.34
N SER A 22 -10.61 20.09 10.96
CA SER A 22 -9.57 19.05 10.97
C SER A 22 -9.96 17.88 11.90
N PRO A 23 -9.60 16.63 11.55
CA PRO A 23 -9.83 15.47 12.41
C PRO A 23 -9.19 15.60 13.79
N GLU A 24 -8.05 16.30 13.90
CA GLU A 24 -7.36 16.60 15.15
C GLU A 24 -8.19 17.52 16.06
N ASP A 25 -8.76 18.58 15.49
CA ASP A 25 -9.56 19.55 16.25
C ASP A 25 -10.88 18.91 16.74
N ILE A 26 -11.52 18.12 15.88
CA ILE A 26 -12.73 17.36 16.22
C ILE A 26 -12.43 16.34 17.33
N ALA A 27 -11.27 15.67 17.27
CA ALA A 27 -10.84 14.70 18.27
C ALA A 27 -10.65 15.35 19.65
N VAL A 28 -9.99 16.50 19.70
CA VAL A 28 -9.80 17.27 20.94
C VAL A 28 -11.14 17.72 21.52
N GLN A 29 -12.04 18.24 20.69
CA GLN A 29 -13.35 18.73 21.15
C GLN A 29 -14.28 17.63 21.66
N LEU A 30 -14.22 16.42 21.09
CA LEU A 30 -15.08 15.30 21.47
C LEU A 30 -14.45 14.35 22.52
N GLY A 31 -13.19 14.63 22.91
CA GLY A 31 -12.42 13.82 23.85
C GLY A 31 -12.15 12.41 23.32
N VAL A 32 -11.95 12.27 22.01
CA VAL A 32 -11.65 10.99 21.35
C VAL A 32 -10.30 11.07 20.63
N THR A 33 -9.75 9.91 20.25
CA THR A 33 -8.50 9.91 19.48
C THR A 33 -8.76 10.26 18.02
N ARG A 34 -7.78 10.87 17.34
CA ARG A 34 -7.82 11.08 15.89
C ARG A 34 -8.17 9.80 15.12
N ARG A 35 -7.59 8.66 15.55
CA ARG A 35 -7.86 7.34 14.95
C ARG A 35 -9.34 6.93 15.03
N THR A 36 -10.06 7.37 16.07
CA THR A 36 -11.50 7.15 16.21
C THR A 36 -12.27 7.97 15.18
N ILE A 37 -11.90 9.24 14.97
CA ILE A 37 -12.50 10.11 13.95
C ILE A 37 -12.21 9.57 12.54
N ASP A 38 -10.98 9.15 12.26
CA ASP A 38 -10.61 8.55 10.98
C ASP A 38 -11.42 7.27 10.70
N ARG A 39 -11.62 6.41 11.72
CA ARG A 39 -12.46 5.21 11.59
C ARG A 39 -13.92 5.59 11.26
N TRP A 40 -14.51 6.53 11.99
CA TRP A 40 -15.89 6.96 11.72
C TRP A 40 -16.04 7.62 10.34
N ALA A 41 -15.06 8.41 9.91
CA ALA A 41 -15.04 9.02 8.60
C ALA A 41 -14.93 7.99 7.47
N MET A 42 -14.23 6.88 7.69
CA MET A 42 -14.16 5.75 6.77
C MET A 42 -15.48 4.97 6.74
N ASP A 43 -16.01 4.60 7.91
CA ASP A 43 -17.24 3.80 8.03
C ASP A 43 -18.47 4.55 7.49
N GLY A 44 -18.52 5.87 7.66
CA GLY A 44 -19.61 6.74 7.19
C GLY A 44 -19.37 7.42 5.84
N ASN A 45 -18.24 7.15 5.18
CA ASN A 45 -17.86 7.76 3.89
C ASN A 45 -17.87 9.31 3.88
N TRP A 46 -17.47 9.93 5.00
CA TRP A 46 -17.60 11.38 5.22
C TRP A 46 -16.73 12.23 4.29
N ARG A 47 -15.63 11.67 3.76
CA ARG A 47 -14.76 12.34 2.79
C ARG A 47 -15.51 12.64 1.49
N ASN A 48 -16.27 11.67 0.98
CA ASN A 48 -17.10 11.85 -0.21
C ASN A 48 -18.22 12.86 0.05
N LEU A 49 -18.80 12.86 1.26
CA LEU A 49 -19.82 13.85 1.64
C LEU A 49 -19.25 15.28 1.71
N ARG A 50 -18.01 15.43 2.20
CA ARG A 50 -17.30 16.72 2.22
C ARG A 50 -16.98 17.22 0.81
N GLU A 51 -16.53 16.34 -0.07
CA GLU A 51 -16.25 16.66 -1.48
C GLU A 51 -17.53 17.03 -2.24
N ALA A 52 -18.61 16.28 -2.03
CA ALA A 52 -19.93 16.59 -2.60
C ALA A 52 -20.47 17.94 -2.13
N ASN A 53 -20.29 18.31 -0.85
CA ASN A 53 -20.66 19.63 -0.34
C ASN A 53 -19.76 20.76 -0.84
N SER A 54 -18.53 20.44 -1.26
CA SER A 54 -17.60 21.41 -1.85
C SER A 54 -17.87 21.68 -3.33
N GLN A 55 -18.62 20.80 -4.01
CA GLN A 55 -18.91 20.87 -5.44
C GLN A 55 -20.21 21.61 -5.79
N THR A 56 -21.06 21.96 -4.81
CA THR A 56 -22.26 22.77 -5.03
C THR A 56 -22.01 24.29 -5.06
N ASN A 57 -20.77 24.75 -4.92
CA ASN A 57 -20.43 26.17 -5.04
C ASN A 57 -19.40 26.39 -6.17
N VAL A 58 -19.90 26.86 -7.30
CA VAL A 58 -19.23 26.91 -8.61
C VAL A 58 -18.52 28.27 -8.78
N VAL A 59 -17.17 28.23 -8.85
CA VAL A 59 -16.11 29.17 -9.38
C VAL A 59 -15.93 30.61 -8.79
N PRO A 60 -14.76 31.30 -8.96
CA PRO A 60 -13.50 30.92 -9.63
C PRO A 60 -12.18 31.18 -8.85
N ILE A 61 -11.10 30.66 -9.46
CA ILE A 61 -9.68 30.76 -9.13
C ILE A 61 -9.21 32.21 -8.90
N THR A 62 -8.64 32.52 -7.73
CA THR A 62 -7.60 33.58 -7.57
C THR A 62 -6.62 33.25 -6.44
N SER A 63 -5.39 32.95 -6.83
CA SER A 63 -4.12 33.46 -6.29
C SER A 63 -3.95 33.61 -4.77
N ARG A 64 -3.18 32.72 -4.14
CA ARG A 64 -2.26 33.10 -3.05
C ARG A 64 -0.89 32.47 -3.27
N GLN A 65 0.13 33.34 -3.29
CA GLN A 65 1.53 33.04 -3.56
C GLN A 65 2.14 32.02 -2.57
N PRO A 66 3.13 31.21 -3.01
CA PRO A 66 3.91 30.36 -2.13
C PRO A 66 4.98 31.19 -1.37
N LYS A 67 5.10 30.98 -0.06
CA LYS A 67 6.27 31.41 0.74
C LYS A 67 7.45 30.47 0.47
N PRO A 68 8.70 30.96 0.46
CA PRO A 68 9.86 30.18 0.05
C PRO A 68 10.29 29.25 1.19
N LYS A 69 10.32 27.94 0.92
CA LYS A 69 11.02 26.98 1.76
C LYS A 69 11.93 26.14 0.88
N THR A 70 13.20 26.54 0.92
CA THR A 70 14.40 25.71 0.88
C THR A 70 14.35 24.52 -0.08
N GLN A 71 14.96 24.73 -1.25
CA GLN A 71 15.31 23.69 -2.20
C GLN A 71 16.29 22.70 -1.54
N HIS A 72 15.76 21.64 -0.96
CA HIS A 72 16.43 20.35 -1.05
C HIS A 72 15.74 19.60 -2.19
N PRO A 73 16.48 19.08 -3.17
CA PRO A 73 15.89 18.27 -4.23
C PRO A 73 15.38 16.97 -3.58
N LEU A 74 14.10 16.95 -3.23
CA LEU A 74 13.38 15.71 -2.94
C LEU A 74 13.31 14.94 -4.27
N PRO A 75 13.70 13.65 -4.32
CA PRO A 75 13.52 12.85 -5.51
C PRO A 75 12.03 12.85 -5.85
N ALA A 76 11.73 13.08 -7.12
CA ALA A 76 10.39 13.11 -7.66
C ALA A 76 9.67 11.81 -7.31
N PHE A 77 8.85 11.83 -6.25
CA PHE A 77 7.78 10.86 -6.09
C PHE A 77 6.83 11.12 -7.23
N HIS A 78 7.06 10.38 -8.32
CA HIS A 78 6.16 10.31 -9.44
C HIS A 78 4.82 9.93 -8.85
N SER A 79 3.88 10.87 -8.93
CA SER A 79 2.48 10.59 -8.70
C SER A 79 2.08 9.61 -9.82
N ILE A 80 2.21 8.32 -9.52
CA ILE A 80 1.78 7.24 -10.40
C ILE A 80 0.25 7.33 -10.41
N ARG A 81 -0.25 8.07 -11.39
CA ARG A 81 -1.65 8.02 -11.80
C ARG A 81 -1.95 6.55 -12.06
N HIS A 82 -3.02 6.04 -11.44
CA HIS A 82 -3.57 4.72 -11.67
C HIS A 82 -4.05 4.57 -13.14
N ALA A 83 -3.11 4.46 -14.08
CA ALA A 83 -3.32 3.57 -15.21
C ALA A 83 -3.44 2.15 -14.63
N LYS A 84 -4.10 1.22 -15.33
CA LYS A 84 -4.10 -0.20 -14.96
C LYS A 84 -2.66 -0.72 -15.06
N ILE A 85 -1.85 -0.49 -14.03
CA ILE A 85 -0.50 -1.01 -13.95
C ILE A 85 -0.68 -2.47 -13.54
N ASP A 86 -0.07 -3.34 -14.32
CA ASP A 86 -0.08 -4.78 -14.05
C ASP A 86 0.53 -5.01 -12.67
N ASP A 87 -0.11 -5.84 -11.83
CA ASP A 87 0.38 -6.12 -10.47
C ASP A 87 1.83 -6.64 -10.51
N LEU A 88 2.20 -7.35 -11.58
CA LEU A 88 3.57 -7.77 -11.85
C LEU A 88 4.52 -6.59 -12.09
N GLU A 89 4.10 -5.59 -12.87
CA GLU A 89 4.89 -4.39 -13.16
C GLU A 89 5.15 -3.57 -11.89
N ILE A 90 4.16 -3.49 -10.99
CA ILE A 90 4.32 -2.86 -9.67
C ILE A 90 5.35 -3.61 -8.84
N ILE A 91 5.27 -4.95 -8.79
CA ILE A 91 6.18 -5.78 -8.01
C ILE A 91 7.61 -5.69 -8.55
N GLU A 92 7.80 -5.74 -9.87
CA GLU A 92 9.13 -5.61 -10.51
C GLU A 92 9.74 -4.22 -10.28
N SER A 93 8.93 -3.17 -10.36
CA SER A 93 9.37 -1.80 -10.03
C SER A 93 9.76 -1.69 -8.55
N ALA A 94 8.97 -2.27 -7.65
CA ALA A 94 9.25 -2.24 -6.21
C ALA A 94 10.51 -3.05 -5.86
N LEU A 95 10.71 -4.23 -6.47
CA LEU A 95 11.92 -5.03 -6.30
C LEU A 95 13.16 -4.27 -6.76
N SER A 96 13.10 -3.63 -7.92
CA SER A 96 14.20 -2.85 -8.48
C SER A 96 14.60 -1.69 -7.56
N GLN A 97 13.61 -0.94 -7.04
CA GLN A 97 13.84 0.18 -6.13
C GLN A 97 14.42 -0.28 -4.78
N LEU A 98 13.84 -1.32 -4.17
CA LEU A 98 14.29 -1.83 -2.88
C LEU A 98 15.68 -2.46 -2.96
N HIS A 99 16.00 -3.16 -4.04
CA HIS A 99 17.33 -3.72 -4.28
C HIS A 99 18.37 -2.61 -4.43
N ALA A 100 18.05 -1.53 -5.15
CA ALA A 100 18.93 -0.37 -5.28
C ALA A 100 19.14 0.38 -3.95
N SER A 101 18.13 0.42 -3.07
CA SER A 101 18.23 1.04 -1.76
C SER A 101 18.90 0.18 -0.68
N LEU A 102 19.01 -1.13 -0.89
CA LEU A 102 19.62 -2.07 0.07
C LEU A 102 21.06 -1.72 0.48
N PRO A 103 22.00 -1.35 -0.43
CA PRO A 103 23.37 -0.99 -0.05
C PRO A 103 23.47 0.33 0.73
N GLU A 104 22.57 1.29 0.49
CA GLU A 104 22.58 2.61 1.13
C GLU A 104 21.76 2.67 2.44
N ALA A 105 21.02 1.60 2.74
CA ALA A 105 20.16 1.54 3.90
C ALA A 105 20.95 1.50 5.22
N GLU A 106 20.43 2.16 6.25
CA GLU A 106 20.92 2.00 7.62
C GLU A 106 20.81 0.53 8.08
N ASP A 107 21.74 0.05 8.90
CA ASP A 107 21.76 -1.35 9.34
C ASP A 107 20.46 -1.79 10.04
N LYS A 108 19.75 -0.86 10.68
CA LYS A 108 18.45 -1.10 11.31
C LYS A 108 17.32 -1.35 10.30
N SER A 109 17.41 -0.79 9.09
CA SER A 109 16.40 -0.94 8.04
C SER A 109 16.74 -2.04 7.03
N LYS A 110 17.99 -2.51 6.95
CA LYS A 110 18.40 -3.64 6.09
C LYS A 110 17.57 -4.89 6.32
N GLY A 111 17.28 -5.24 7.58
CA GLY A 111 16.44 -6.40 7.91
C GLY A 111 15.00 -6.25 7.40
N ALA A 112 14.42 -5.05 7.54
CA ALA A 112 13.08 -4.75 7.04
C ALA A 112 13.03 -4.76 5.50
N LEU A 113 14.06 -4.22 4.84
CA LEU A 113 14.21 -4.22 3.38
C LEU A 113 14.38 -5.63 2.82
N ALA A 114 15.26 -6.44 3.42
CA ALA A 114 15.43 -7.84 3.03
C ALA A 114 14.13 -8.63 3.17
N GLY A 115 13.38 -8.40 4.26
CA GLY A 115 12.05 -9.01 4.46
C GLY A 115 11.02 -8.55 3.42
N ALA A 116 11.03 -7.27 3.04
CA ALA A 116 10.16 -6.74 2.00
C ALA A 116 10.49 -7.34 0.62
N ILE A 117 11.78 -7.43 0.27
CA ILE A 117 12.27 -8.06 -0.96
C ILE A 117 11.84 -9.53 -1.01
N ALA A 118 12.05 -10.28 0.07
CA ALA A 118 11.67 -11.69 0.14
C ALA A 118 10.16 -11.91 -0.14
N ARG A 119 9.30 -11.06 0.45
CA ARG A 119 7.85 -11.11 0.21
C ARG A 119 7.47 -10.77 -1.23
N LEU A 120 8.11 -9.76 -1.81
CA LEU A 120 7.86 -9.38 -3.20
C LEU A 120 8.30 -10.48 -4.18
N VAL A 121 9.43 -11.14 -3.93
CA VAL A 121 9.87 -12.31 -4.71
C VAL A 121 8.87 -13.45 -4.60
N GLU A 122 8.33 -13.71 -3.40
CA GLU A 122 7.30 -14.73 -3.19
C GLU A 122 6.01 -14.40 -3.96
N LEU A 123 5.53 -13.16 -3.87
CA LEU A 123 4.35 -12.68 -4.59
C LEU A 123 4.53 -12.77 -6.11
N ARG A 124 5.70 -12.39 -6.61
CA ARG A 124 6.06 -12.55 -8.03
C ARG A 124 5.92 -14.00 -8.48
N ARG A 125 6.50 -14.96 -7.74
CA ARG A 125 6.42 -16.40 -8.06
C ARG A 125 5.01 -16.96 -8.01
N LYS A 126 4.12 -16.37 -7.20
CA LYS A 126 2.70 -16.76 -7.15
C LYS A 126 1.91 -16.24 -8.34
N LEU A 127 2.21 -15.02 -8.78
CA LEU A 127 1.56 -14.40 -9.94
C LEU A 127 2.09 -14.96 -11.27
N GLN A 128 3.35 -15.36 -11.30
CA GLN A 128 4.00 -15.97 -12.46
C GLN A 128 4.69 -17.26 -12.01
N PRO A 129 3.95 -18.38 -11.92
CA PRO A 129 4.56 -19.68 -11.61
C PRO A 129 5.52 -20.08 -12.73
N GLU A 130 6.64 -20.69 -12.34
CA GLU A 130 7.65 -21.17 -13.29
C GLU A 130 7.01 -22.15 -14.27
N THR A 131 7.27 -21.93 -15.56
CA THR A 131 6.83 -22.83 -16.61
C THR A 131 7.61 -24.14 -16.54
N VAL A 132 7.09 -25.21 -17.14
CA VAL A 132 7.80 -26.51 -17.21
C VAL A 132 9.18 -26.36 -17.86
N ARG A 133 9.31 -25.43 -18.82
CA ARG A 133 10.58 -25.12 -19.47
C ARG A 133 11.57 -24.50 -18.49
N GLU A 134 11.16 -23.47 -17.76
CA GLU A 134 12.00 -22.78 -16.77
C GLU A 134 12.42 -23.72 -15.64
N LEU A 135 11.52 -24.62 -15.22
CA LEU A 135 11.86 -25.67 -14.24
C LEU A 135 12.94 -26.63 -14.76
N ALA A 136 12.87 -26.99 -16.04
CA ALA A 136 13.87 -27.85 -16.68
C ALA A 136 15.22 -27.14 -16.82
N GLU A 137 15.22 -25.86 -17.24
CA GLU A 137 16.44 -25.03 -17.30
C GLU A 137 17.09 -24.91 -15.93
N ARG A 138 16.30 -24.65 -14.89
CA ARG A 138 16.79 -24.57 -13.51
C ARG A 138 17.34 -25.90 -12.99
N ALA A 139 16.71 -27.03 -13.34
CA ALA A 139 17.22 -28.35 -12.99
C ALA A 139 18.61 -28.59 -13.61
N ILE A 140 18.80 -28.17 -14.87
CA ILE A 140 20.09 -28.25 -15.57
C ILE A 140 21.13 -27.35 -14.87
N GLU A 141 20.79 -26.11 -14.52
CA GLU A 141 21.68 -25.19 -13.79
C GLU A 141 22.13 -25.75 -12.44
N LEU A 142 21.24 -26.45 -11.74
CA LEU A 142 21.52 -27.10 -10.46
C LEU A 142 22.27 -28.43 -10.61
N GLY A 143 22.55 -28.88 -11.83
CA GLY A 143 23.23 -30.14 -12.10
C GLY A 143 22.36 -31.38 -11.84
N VAL A 144 21.04 -31.22 -11.77
CA VAL A 144 20.10 -32.32 -11.53
C VAL A 144 19.88 -33.07 -12.85
N GLY A 145 20.15 -34.37 -12.84
CA GLY A 145 19.96 -35.23 -14.00
C GLY A 145 18.46 -35.43 -14.32
N PRO A 146 18.11 -35.70 -15.59
CA PRO A 146 16.71 -35.91 -15.98
C PRO A 146 16.07 -37.11 -15.25
N ASP A 147 16.81 -38.21 -15.06
CA ASP A 147 16.31 -39.40 -14.37
C ASP A 147 16.06 -39.14 -12.87
N GLU A 148 16.98 -38.41 -12.23
CA GLU A 148 16.85 -37.99 -10.83
C GLU A 148 15.64 -37.08 -10.64
N PHE A 149 15.48 -36.09 -11.52
CA PHE A 149 14.35 -35.17 -11.50
C PHE A 149 13.01 -35.91 -11.67
N LEU A 150 12.91 -36.84 -12.62
CA LEU A 150 11.71 -37.64 -12.85
C LEU A 150 11.41 -38.59 -11.68
N GLN A 151 12.44 -39.16 -11.05
CA GLN A 151 12.27 -40.01 -9.89
C GLN A 151 11.69 -39.23 -8.71
N GLU A 152 12.21 -38.04 -8.41
CA GLU A 152 11.68 -37.19 -7.34
C GLU A 152 10.27 -36.67 -7.65
N LEU A 153 9.96 -36.37 -8.90
CA LEU A 153 8.61 -35.99 -9.32
C LEU A 153 7.60 -37.11 -9.04
N ARG A 154 7.95 -38.37 -9.36
CA ARG A 154 7.14 -39.55 -9.05
C ARG A 154 6.97 -39.72 -7.54
N ASN A 155 8.05 -39.61 -6.78
CA ASN A 155 8.03 -39.68 -5.31
C ASN A 155 7.12 -38.59 -4.70
N ALA A 156 7.15 -37.38 -5.24
CA ALA A 156 6.31 -36.27 -4.79
C ALA A 156 4.81 -36.52 -5.05
N TRP A 157 4.45 -37.06 -6.22
CA TRP A 157 3.07 -37.45 -6.50
C TRP A 157 2.58 -38.59 -5.62
N ALA A 158 3.40 -39.61 -5.39
CA ALA A 158 3.04 -40.73 -4.52
C ALA A 158 2.78 -40.30 -3.06
N ARG A 159 3.45 -39.24 -2.56
CA ARG A 159 3.21 -38.66 -1.23
C ARG A 159 1.93 -37.82 -1.13
N ARG A 160 1.38 -37.39 -2.27
CA ARG A 160 0.20 -36.52 -2.34
C ARG A 160 -1.10 -37.30 -2.54
N ALA A 161 -1.01 -38.50 -3.13
CA ALA A 161 -2.10 -39.46 -3.28
C ALA A 161 -2.41 -40.17 -1.96
#